data_AF-A0A8X8YGK6-F1
#
_entry.id   AF-A0A8X8YGK6-F1
#
_cell.length_a   1.000
_cell.length_b   1.000
_cell.length_c   1.000
_cell.angle_alpha   90.00
_cell.angle_beta   90.00
_cell.angle_gamma   90.00
#
_symmetry.space_group_name_H-M   'P 1'
#
loop_
_entity.id
_entity.type
_entity.pdbx_description
1 polymer ?
#
loop_
_entity_poly.entity_id
_entity_poly.type
_entity_poly.pdbx_seq_one_letter_code
_entity_poly.pdbx_strand_id
1 'polypeptide(L)'
;MLVTFLYPFVIMKLELDLFGFLQIFATPETLIGFHPDAGASFYLSHLPGYMGEYLALTGEKLKGAEMLSCGLATHFSPIEKLPLVENYLGKLVTDDPSVIESSLAKHGVTVHPDQNSVVHRIDLLDKCFSHDTVEEIIESLEMEAAKTNDTWCVSTLKKLKEAAPLSLKVSLKSIREGRFQTFDQCLTREYRMSLQGISGQISGDFREGVRAKVIEKDFSPKWDPPSLEHVSQDMVDQYFTPLSAFEPELDLPIMQREAFI
;
A
#
# COMPACT_ATOMS: atom_id res chain seq x y z
N MET A 1 1.65 3.68 -33.49
CA MET A 1 1.40 4.87 -32.66
C MET A 1 0.95 4.34 -31.30
N LEU A 2 1.92 4.08 -30.41
CA LEU A 2 1.66 3.52 -29.09
C LEU A 2 1.02 4.59 -28.22
N VAL A 3 -0.19 4.31 -27.71
CA VAL A 3 -0.79 5.06 -26.62
C VAL A 3 -0.63 4.18 -25.39
N THR A 4 0.42 4.48 -24.62
CA THR A 4 0.67 3.92 -23.29
C THR A 4 0.07 4.89 -22.29
N PHE A 5 -1.09 4.57 -21.72
CA PHE A 5 -1.61 5.27 -20.55
C PHE A 5 -2.26 4.27 -19.59
N LEU A 6 -1.69 4.25 -18.38
CA LEU A 6 -2.31 4.07 -17.07
C LEU A 6 -3.24 2.87 -16.90
N TYR A 7 -2.70 1.75 -16.40
CA TYR A 7 -3.31 0.92 -15.35
C TYR A 7 -2.27 -0.08 -14.80
N PRO A 8 -1.30 0.33 -13.97
CA PRO A 8 -0.80 -0.55 -12.92
C PRO A 8 -1.69 -0.39 -11.67
N PHE A 9 -1.70 -1.35 -10.76
CA PHE A 9 -2.28 -1.30 -9.40
C PHE A 9 -3.69 -1.85 -9.14
N VAL A 10 -4.55 -2.08 -10.13
CA VAL A 10 -5.86 -2.75 -9.87
C VAL A 10 -5.77 -4.29 -9.95
N ILE A 11 -4.63 -4.83 -10.38
CA ILE A 11 -4.37 -6.27 -10.41
C ILE A 11 -3.62 -6.65 -9.13
N MET A 12 -4.34 -6.85 -8.03
CA MET A 12 -3.73 -7.45 -6.83
C MET A 12 -4.65 -8.41 -6.08
N LYS A 13 -5.80 -8.77 -6.67
CA LYS A 13 -6.67 -9.79 -6.08
C LYS A 13 -7.42 -10.67 -7.06
N LEU A 14 -7.28 -10.48 -8.38
CA LEU A 14 -8.08 -11.22 -9.37
C LEU A 14 -7.34 -11.75 -10.61
N GLU A 15 -6.06 -11.46 -10.84
CA GLU A 15 -5.31 -12.09 -11.93
C GLU A 15 -3.86 -12.43 -11.49
N LEU A 16 -3.64 -13.68 -11.08
CA LEU A 16 -2.42 -14.46 -11.30
C LEU A 16 -1.08 -13.69 -11.19
N ASP A 17 -0.75 -13.23 -9.99
CA ASP A 17 0.51 -12.53 -9.78
C ASP A 17 1.72 -13.49 -9.76
N LEU A 18 2.41 -13.64 -10.90
CA LEU A 18 3.72 -14.28 -10.95
C LEU A 18 4.83 -13.28 -10.67
N PHE A 19 5.49 -13.43 -9.52
CA PHE A 19 6.60 -12.54 -9.16
C PHE A 19 7.96 -13.19 -9.36
N GLY A 20 8.82 -12.46 -10.07
CA GLY A 20 10.25 -12.76 -10.26
C GLY A 20 11.13 -12.32 -9.10
N PHE A 21 12.37 -12.82 -9.05
CA PHE A 21 13.38 -12.52 -8.02
C PHE A 21 13.69 -11.02 -7.82
N LEU A 22 13.38 -10.16 -8.79
CA LEU A 22 13.69 -8.73 -8.78
C LEU A 22 12.51 -7.83 -8.36
N GLN A 23 11.33 -8.40 -8.10
CA GLN A 23 10.17 -7.58 -7.78
C GLN A 23 10.32 -6.96 -6.38
N ILE A 24 10.06 -5.66 -6.32
CA ILE A 24 9.96 -4.88 -5.10
C ILE A 24 8.56 -4.27 -5.04
N PHE A 25 7.82 -4.59 -3.99
CA PHE A 25 6.56 -3.93 -3.68
C PHE A 25 6.79 -2.85 -2.62
N ALA A 26 6.18 -1.68 -2.78
CA ALA A 26 6.13 -0.64 -1.76
C ALA A 26 4.99 0.33 -2.05
N THR A 27 4.47 0.95 -0.99
CA THR A 27 3.51 2.06 -1.02
C THR A 27 4.15 3.30 -0.38
N PRO A 28 5.04 4.01 -1.09
CA PRO A 28 5.82 5.13 -0.55
C PRO A 28 5.08 6.48 -0.58
N GLU A 29 3.75 6.49 -0.75
CA GLU A 29 2.94 7.68 -1.00
C GLU A 29 3.02 8.69 0.16
N THR A 30 3.13 8.21 1.40
CA THR A 30 3.30 9.09 2.58
C THR A 30 4.61 9.90 2.54
N LEU A 31 5.63 9.40 1.84
CA LEU A 31 6.93 10.08 1.67
C LEU A 31 6.90 11.18 0.60
N ILE A 32 5.83 11.27 -0.18
CA ILE A 32 5.59 12.32 -1.18
C ILE A 32 4.39 13.21 -0.83
N GLY A 33 3.89 13.16 0.41
CA GLY A 33 2.76 13.98 0.82
C GLY A 33 1.41 13.51 0.27
N PHE A 34 1.29 12.21 -0.01
CA PHE A 34 0.06 11.58 -0.50
C PHE A 34 -0.37 10.42 0.41
N HIS A 35 -1.40 9.68 0.05
CA HIS A 35 -1.85 8.48 0.76
C HIS A 35 -1.75 7.25 -0.16
N PRO A 36 -1.61 6.03 0.38
CA PRO A 36 -1.76 4.82 -0.42
C PRO A 36 -3.12 4.82 -1.12
N ASP A 37 -3.11 4.67 -2.44
CA ASP A 37 -4.26 4.78 -3.32
C ASP A 37 -4.46 3.50 -4.17
N ALA A 38 -5.30 3.59 -5.21
CA ALA A 38 -5.58 2.50 -6.14
C ALA A 38 -6.04 1.17 -5.49
N GLY A 39 -6.78 1.26 -4.39
CA GLY A 39 -7.29 0.15 -3.60
C GLY A 39 -6.34 -0.33 -2.50
N ALA A 40 -5.27 0.40 -2.21
CA ALA A 40 -4.32 0.09 -1.13
C ALA A 40 -4.99 -0.12 0.21
N SER A 41 -5.98 0.71 0.55
CA SER A 41 -6.74 0.52 1.78
C SER A 41 -7.50 -0.79 1.84
N PHE A 42 -7.85 -1.40 0.71
CA PHE A 42 -8.44 -2.73 0.68
C PHE A 42 -7.40 -3.82 0.86
N TYR A 43 -6.39 -3.94 -0.01
CA TYR A 43 -5.49 -5.10 0.08
C TYR A 43 -4.54 -5.02 1.29
N LEU A 44 -4.06 -3.83 1.69
CA LEU A 44 -3.17 -3.69 2.85
C LEU A 44 -3.91 -4.02 4.15
N SER A 45 -5.16 -3.59 4.31
CA SER A 45 -5.94 -3.84 5.52
C SER A 45 -6.30 -5.32 5.76
N HIS A 46 -6.17 -6.15 4.72
CA HIS A 46 -6.40 -7.59 4.76
C HIS A 46 -5.10 -8.40 4.93
N LEU A 47 -3.94 -7.75 5.05
CA LEU A 47 -2.70 -8.43 5.37
C LEU A 47 -2.69 -8.95 6.82
N PRO A 48 -1.84 -9.94 7.14
CA PRO A 48 -1.73 -10.48 8.49
C PRO A 48 -1.46 -9.39 9.54
N GLY A 49 -2.24 -9.43 10.62
CA GLY A 49 -2.09 -8.53 11.76
C GLY A 49 -2.19 -7.05 11.37
N TYR A 50 -1.16 -6.30 11.73
CA TYR A 50 -1.02 -4.86 11.48
C TYR A 50 0.08 -4.53 10.44
N MET A 51 0.43 -5.50 9.59
CA MET A 51 1.42 -5.31 8.53
C MET A 51 0.99 -4.27 7.50
N GLY A 52 -0.32 -4.19 7.18
CA GLY A 52 -0.85 -3.22 6.24
C GLY A 52 -0.58 -1.78 6.65
N GLU A 53 -0.84 -1.47 7.92
CA GLU A 53 -0.58 -0.17 8.51
C GLU A 53 0.92 0.16 8.50
N TYR A 54 1.78 -0.81 8.81
CA TYR A 54 3.24 -0.63 8.70
C TYR A 54 3.68 -0.28 7.27
N LEU A 55 3.23 -1.04 6.26
CA LEU A 55 3.60 -0.80 4.86
C LEU A 55 3.08 0.55 4.36
N ALA A 56 1.81 0.87 4.67
CA ALA A 56 1.17 2.13 4.31
C ALA A 56 1.90 3.35 4.89
N LEU A 57 2.26 3.29 6.17
CA LEU A 57 2.84 4.45 6.87
C LEU A 57 4.32 4.64 6.56
N THR A 58 5.08 3.55 6.43
CA THR A 58 6.54 3.61 6.32
C THR A 58 7.06 3.57 4.88
N GLY A 59 6.24 3.13 3.93
CA GLY A 59 6.67 2.85 2.56
C GLY A 59 7.76 1.78 2.46
N GLU A 60 7.79 0.85 3.42
CA GLU A 60 8.76 -0.25 3.41
C GLU A 60 8.63 -1.10 2.14
N LYS A 61 9.78 -1.57 1.68
CA LYS A 61 9.90 -2.43 0.51
C LYS A 61 9.80 -3.89 0.92
N LEU A 62 8.92 -4.63 0.26
CA LEU A 62 8.86 -6.09 0.34
C LEU A 62 9.44 -6.71 -0.93
N LYS A 63 10.24 -7.76 -0.74
CA LYS A 63 10.75 -8.62 -1.82
C LYS A 63 9.78 -9.77 -2.08
N GLY A 64 9.92 -10.44 -3.22
CA GLY A 64 9.00 -11.49 -3.66
C GLY A 64 8.71 -12.61 -2.63
N ALA A 65 9.70 -13.07 -1.86
CA ALA A 65 9.46 -14.09 -0.84
C ALA A 65 8.62 -13.56 0.35
N GLU A 66 8.78 -12.28 0.69
CA GLU A 66 7.99 -11.61 1.74
C GLU A 66 6.57 -11.37 1.26
N MET A 67 6.41 -10.93 0.00
CA MET A 67 5.09 -10.77 -0.64
C MET A 67 4.31 -12.08 -0.66
N LEU A 68 4.98 -13.20 -0.97
CA LEU A 68 4.35 -14.54 -0.93
C LEU A 68 3.95 -14.90 0.50
N SER A 69 4.82 -14.63 1.47
CA SER A 69 4.58 -14.96 2.87
C SER A 69 3.44 -14.15 3.50
N CYS A 70 3.24 -12.90 3.09
CA CYS A 70 2.16 -12.06 3.63
C CYS A 70 0.87 -12.09 2.80
N GLY A 71 0.85 -12.80 1.67
CA GLY A 71 -0.33 -12.94 0.82
C GLY A 71 -0.55 -11.80 -0.18
N LEU A 72 0.45 -10.94 -0.39
CA LEU A 72 0.47 -9.99 -1.51
C LEU A 72 0.80 -10.66 -2.85
N ALA A 73 1.42 -11.84 -2.79
CA ALA A 73 1.68 -12.68 -3.95
C ALA A 73 1.04 -14.04 -3.77
N THR A 74 0.47 -14.58 -4.86
CA THR A 74 -0.08 -15.94 -4.88
C THR A 74 0.97 -16.97 -5.25
N HIS A 75 1.87 -16.62 -6.18
CA HIS A 75 2.89 -17.51 -6.71
C HIS A 75 4.24 -16.79 -6.83
N PHE A 76 5.33 -17.56 -6.76
CA PHE A 76 6.68 -17.07 -6.99
C PHE A 76 7.35 -17.93 -8.05
N SER A 77 7.99 -17.30 -9.04
CA SER A 77 8.73 -18.01 -10.10
C SER A 77 10.03 -17.29 -10.43
N PRO A 78 11.14 -18.01 -10.65
CA PRO A 78 12.34 -17.41 -11.23
C PRO A 78 12.03 -16.70 -12.55
N ILE A 79 12.71 -15.58 -12.80
CA ILE A 79 12.47 -14.73 -13.98
C ILE A 79 12.73 -15.48 -15.28
N GLU A 80 13.67 -16.43 -15.26
CA GLU A 80 14.05 -17.26 -16.40
C GLU A 80 12.92 -18.20 -16.83
N LYS A 81 11.99 -18.50 -15.93
CA LYS A 81 10.82 -19.34 -16.21
C LYS A 81 9.61 -18.53 -16.69
N LEU A 82 9.58 -17.21 -16.55
CA LEU A 82 8.42 -16.39 -16.95
C LEU A 82 8.02 -16.59 -18.41
N PRO A 83 8.93 -16.60 -19.41
CA PRO A 83 8.56 -16.85 -20.80
C PRO A 83 7.91 -18.23 -21.02
N LEU A 84 8.29 -19.22 -20.21
CA LEU A 84 7.68 -20.55 -20.27
C LEU A 84 6.26 -20.53 -19.70
N VAL A 85 6.05 -19.82 -18.59
CA VAL A 85 4.73 -19.69 -17.96
C VAL A 85 3.77 -18.93 -18.87
N GLU A 86 4.19 -17.79 -19.41
CA GLU A 86 3.39 -17.01 -20.38
C GLU A 86 2.98 -17.85 -21.59
N ASN A 87 3.92 -18.61 -22.17
CA ASN A 87 3.63 -19.50 -23.30
C ASN A 87 2.67 -20.63 -22.93
N TYR A 88 2.77 -21.17 -21.72
CA TYR A 88 1.84 -22.20 -21.23
C TYR A 88 0.44 -21.63 -21.04
N LEU A 89 0.33 -20.50 -20.33
CA LEU A 89 -0.94 -19.81 -20.08
C LEU A 89 -1.64 -19.40 -21.37
N GLY A 90 -0.89 -18.84 -22.34
CA GLY A 90 -1.44 -18.42 -23.63
C GLY A 90 -1.94 -19.58 -24.51
N LYS A 91 -1.62 -20.83 -24.16
CA LYS A 91 -2.13 -22.05 -24.84
C LYS A 91 -3.28 -22.72 -24.11
N LEU A 92 -3.59 -22.30 -22.88
CA LEU A 92 -4.73 -22.85 -22.15
C LEU A 92 -6.02 -22.38 -22.82
N VAL A 93 -6.90 -23.34 -23.12
CA VAL A 93 -8.26 -23.08 -23.62
C VAL A 93 -9.21 -23.52 -22.51
N THR A 94 -9.34 -22.67 -21.49
CA THR A 94 -10.16 -22.91 -20.29
C THR A 94 -10.54 -21.57 -19.67
N ASP A 95 -11.74 -21.51 -19.12
CA ASP A 95 -12.24 -20.45 -18.25
C ASP A 95 -12.20 -20.86 -16.76
N ASP A 96 -12.00 -22.15 -16.46
CA ASP A 96 -11.85 -22.68 -15.09
C ASP A 96 -10.61 -22.11 -14.38
N PRO A 97 -10.77 -21.30 -13.31
CA PRO A 97 -9.65 -20.72 -12.56
C PRO A 97 -8.75 -21.77 -11.91
N SER A 98 -9.29 -22.93 -11.53
CA SER A 98 -8.54 -24.00 -10.86
C SER A 98 -7.49 -24.64 -11.78
N VAL A 99 -7.78 -24.70 -13.10
CA VAL A 99 -6.84 -25.17 -14.12
C VAL A 99 -5.69 -24.18 -14.26
N ILE A 100 -6.00 -22.88 -14.18
CA ILE A 100 -5.00 -21.82 -14.30
C ILE A 100 -4.11 -21.80 -13.06
N GLU A 101 -4.70 -21.84 -11.86
CA GLU A 101 -3.97 -21.94 -10.58
C GLU A 101 -3.05 -23.17 -10.56
N SER A 102 -3.57 -24.34 -10.91
CA SER A 102 -2.77 -25.56 -11.01
C SER A 102 -1.63 -25.46 -12.02
N SER A 103 -1.81 -24.67 -13.09
CA SER A 103 -0.77 -24.43 -14.09
C SER A 103 0.32 -23.53 -13.55
N LEU A 104 -0.04 -22.47 -12.81
CA LEU A 104 0.95 -21.64 -12.14
C LEU A 104 1.74 -22.41 -11.09
N ALA A 105 1.06 -23.20 -10.26
CA ALA A 105 1.68 -23.98 -9.19
C ALA A 105 2.77 -24.94 -9.71
N LYS A 106 2.62 -25.49 -10.93
CA LYS A 106 3.64 -26.35 -11.58
C LYS A 106 4.95 -25.62 -11.88
N HIS A 107 4.88 -24.32 -12.15
CA HIS A 107 6.04 -23.51 -12.49
C HIS A 107 6.54 -22.67 -11.32
N GLY A 108 5.71 -22.51 -10.28
CA GLY A 108 6.06 -21.89 -9.02
C GLY A 108 7.19 -22.60 -8.28
N VAL A 109 7.87 -21.85 -7.43
CA VAL A 109 8.93 -22.34 -6.56
C VAL A 109 8.64 -21.86 -5.14
N THR A 110 8.77 -22.76 -4.17
CA THR A 110 8.71 -22.40 -2.76
C THR A 110 9.93 -21.54 -2.42
N VAL A 111 9.67 -20.34 -1.92
CA VAL A 111 10.68 -19.44 -1.39
C VAL A 111 10.32 -19.08 0.05
N HIS A 112 11.36 -18.81 0.84
CA HIS A 112 11.20 -18.39 2.23
C HIS A 112 11.81 -17.01 2.42
N PRO A 113 11.16 -16.13 3.20
CA PRO A 113 11.74 -14.86 3.60
C PRO A 113 13.10 -15.01 4.29
N ASP A 114 13.93 -13.98 4.19
CA ASP A 114 15.19 -13.90 4.93
C ASP A 114 14.92 -13.87 6.45
N GLN A 115 15.85 -14.38 7.27
CA GLN A 115 15.70 -14.41 8.74
C GLN A 115 15.42 -13.03 9.38
N ASN A 116 15.92 -11.96 8.76
CA ASN A 116 15.72 -10.59 9.23
C ASN A 116 14.48 -9.91 8.62
N SER A 117 13.69 -10.64 7.83
CA SER A 117 12.49 -10.12 7.18
C SER A 117 11.47 -9.62 8.20
N VAL A 118 10.74 -8.58 7.81
CA VAL A 118 9.65 -8.02 8.63
C VAL A 118 8.50 -9.01 8.85
N VAL A 119 8.33 -10.00 7.97
CA VAL A 119 7.30 -11.04 8.12
C VAL A 119 7.54 -11.94 9.34
N HIS A 120 8.76 -11.98 9.87
CA HIS A 120 9.08 -12.68 11.12
C HIS A 120 8.88 -11.81 12.36
N ARG A 121 8.42 -10.56 12.19
CA ARG A 121 8.24 -9.56 13.26
C ARG A 121 6.76 -9.24 13.51
N ILE A 122 5.84 -10.12 13.11
CA ILE A 122 4.39 -9.91 13.26
C ILE A 122 3.99 -9.55 14.68
N ASP A 123 4.49 -10.25 15.71
CA ASP A 123 4.14 -9.94 17.10
C ASP A 123 4.54 -8.52 17.51
N LEU A 124 5.66 -8.02 16.97
CA LEU A 124 6.16 -6.67 17.25
C LEU A 124 5.38 -5.62 16.44
N LEU A 125 5.06 -5.92 15.18
CA LEU A 125 4.16 -5.12 14.36
C LEU A 125 2.80 -4.97 15.06
N ASP A 126 2.20 -6.08 15.47
CA ASP A 126 0.89 -6.09 16.12
C ASP A 126 0.92 -5.34 17.44
N LYS A 127 2.02 -5.44 18.20
CA LYS A 127 2.20 -4.66 19.42
C LYS A 127 2.24 -3.15 19.16
N CYS A 128 3.00 -2.70 18.16
CA CYS A 128 3.28 -1.28 17.96
C CYS A 128 2.28 -0.59 17.02
N PHE A 129 1.81 -1.27 15.97
CA PHE A 129 0.90 -0.73 14.96
C PHE A 129 -0.58 -0.99 15.28
N SER A 130 -0.91 -1.59 16.42
CA SER A 130 -2.32 -1.80 16.83
C SER A 130 -3.01 -0.60 17.44
N HIS A 131 -2.26 0.45 17.80
CA HIS A 131 -2.82 1.67 18.35
C HIS A 131 -3.70 2.43 17.35
N ASP A 132 -4.56 3.31 17.89
CA ASP A 132 -5.58 4.03 17.12
C ASP A 132 -5.01 5.27 16.42
N THR A 133 -3.94 5.84 16.97
CA THR A 133 -3.30 7.06 16.46
C THR A 133 -1.85 6.85 16.05
N VAL A 134 -1.36 7.69 15.12
CA VAL A 134 0.04 7.64 14.67
C VAL A 134 1.00 7.99 15.80
N GLU A 135 0.60 8.92 16.67
CA GLU A 135 1.33 9.31 17.86
C GLU A 135 1.58 8.12 18.80
N GLU A 136 0.54 7.36 19.13
CA GLU A 136 0.66 6.17 19.98
C GLU A 136 1.51 5.07 19.32
N ILE A 137 1.43 4.92 17.99
CA ILE A 137 2.31 3.99 17.25
C ILE A 137 3.78 4.39 17.41
N ILE A 138 4.09 5.68 17.23
CA ILE A 138 5.45 6.21 17.40
C ILE A 138 5.93 6.03 18.85
N GLU A 139 5.11 6.37 19.83
CA GLU A 139 5.44 6.19 21.25
C GLU A 139 5.73 4.72 21.58
N SER A 140 4.91 3.79 21.06
CA SER A 140 5.12 2.34 21.26
C SER A 140 6.44 1.86 20.65
N LEU A 141 6.78 2.33 19.44
CA LEU A 141 8.06 2.04 18.79
C LEU A 141 9.24 2.64 19.55
N GLU A 142 9.12 3.86 20.08
CA GLU A 142 10.17 4.51 20.88
C GLU A 142 10.43 3.76 22.18
N MET A 143 9.37 3.34 22.89
CA MET A 143 9.49 2.50 24.09
C MET A 143 10.17 1.17 23.79
N GLU A 144 9.78 0.51 22.69
CA GLU A 144 10.39 -0.77 22.32
C GLU A 144 11.86 -0.62 21.91
N ALA A 145 12.19 0.43 21.14
CA ALA A 145 13.56 0.75 20.76
C ALA A 145 14.44 0.98 22.00
N ALA A 146 13.95 1.72 23.00
CA ALA A 146 14.67 1.98 24.24
C ALA A 146 14.85 0.70 25.09
N LYS A 147 13.89 -0.23 25.05
CA LYS A 147 13.94 -1.48 25.81
C LYS A 147 14.89 -2.52 25.21
N THR A 148 14.92 -2.63 23.89
CA THR A 148 15.57 -3.76 23.18
C THR A 148 16.82 -3.36 22.40
N ASN A 149 17.03 -2.06 22.15
CA ASN A 149 17.99 -1.55 21.17
C ASN A 149 17.82 -2.16 19.77
N ASP A 150 16.59 -2.54 19.40
CA ASP A 150 16.30 -3.12 18.08
C ASP A 150 16.48 -2.07 16.98
N THR A 151 17.38 -2.35 16.04
CA THR A 151 17.69 -1.48 14.91
C THR A 151 16.51 -1.33 13.95
N TRP A 152 15.59 -2.31 13.91
CA TRP A 152 14.37 -2.23 13.12
C TRP A 152 13.42 -1.14 13.65
N CYS A 153 13.24 -1.03 14.97
CA CYS A 153 12.40 0.02 15.55
C CYS A 153 12.98 1.41 15.25
N VAL A 154 14.30 1.57 15.41
CA VAL A 154 15.00 2.84 15.10
C VAL A 154 14.87 3.22 13.62
N SER A 155 15.02 2.25 12.71
CA SER A 155 14.84 2.46 11.26
C SER A 155 13.39 2.84 10.92
N THR A 156 12.42 2.17 11.53
CA THR A 156 10.98 2.41 11.34
C THR A 156 10.60 3.81 11.80
N LEU A 157 11.04 4.22 13.00
CA LEU A 157 10.83 5.56 13.52
C LEU A 157 11.40 6.64 12.61
N LYS A 158 12.59 6.41 12.05
CA LYS A 158 13.20 7.34 11.09
C LYS A 158 12.30 7.51 9.86
N LYS A 159 11.77 6.44 9.29
CA LYS A 159 10.87 6.51 8.13
C LYS A 159 9.58 7.27 8.42
N LEU A 160 8.96 7.00 9.58
CA LEU A 160 7.77 7.73 10.01
C LEU A 160 8.05 9.23 10.17
N LYS A 161 9.22 9.60 10.70
CA LYS A 161 9.64 11.01 10.86
C LYS A 161 9.98 11.71 9.53
N GLU A 162 10.28 10.98 8.47
CA GLU A 162 10.52 11.53 7.12
C GLU A 162 9.23 11.75 6.32
N ALA A 163 8.15 11.03 6.65
CA ALA A 163 6.86 11.12 5.97
C ALA A 163 6.09 12.40 6.32
N ALA A 164 5.16 12.80 5.46
CA ALA A 164 4.29 13.95 5.71
C ALA A 164 3.32 13.64 6.88
N PRO A 165 3.25 14.50 7.92
CA PRO A 165 2.43 14.22 9.11
C PRO A 165 0.94 14.02 8.81
N LEU A 166 0.38 14.84 7.93
CA LEU A 166 -1.03 14.71 7.52
C LEU A 166 -1.25 13.41 6.75
N SER A 167 -0.35 13.07 5.82
CA SER A 167 -0.37 11.81 5.07
C SER A 167 -0.38 10.58 5.97
N LEU A 168 0.40 10.58 7.06
CA LEU A 168 0.40 9.46 8.02
C LEU A 168 -0.99 9.26 8.64
N LYS A 169 -1.62 10.34 9.13
CA LYS A 169 -2.93 10.25 9.79
C LYS A 169 -4.04 9.82 8.83
N VAL A 170 -4.09 10.40 7.63
CA VAL A 170 -5.11 10.02 6.61
C VAL A 170 -4.89 8.59 6.13
N SER A 171 -3.63 8.14 6.00
CA SER A 171 -3.32 6.77 5.58
C SER A 171 -3.75 5.78 6.65
N LEU A 172 -3.41 6.00 7.93
CA LEU A 172 -3.84 5.14 9.03
C LEU A 172 -5.37 4.99 9.05
N LYS A 173 -6.10 6.12 9.00
CA LYS A 173 -7.57 6.11 8.97
C LYS A 173 -8.11 5.33 7.75
N SER A 174 -7.55 5.55 6.56
CA SER A 174 -7.97 4.86 5.34
C SER A 174 -7.77 3.33 5.42
N ILE A 175 -6.60 2.86 5.86
CA ILE A 175 -6.33 1.42 6.03
C ILE A 175 -7.31 0.82 7.05
N ARG A 176 -7.53 1.49 8.18
CA ARG A 176 -8.42 1.02 9.26
C ARG A 176 -9.86 0.85 8.79
N GLU A 177 -10.40 1.84 8.10
CA GLU A 177 -11.75 1.77 7.54
C GLU A 177 -11.86 0.74 6.39
N GLY A 178 -10.79 0.58 5.60
CA GLY A 178 -10.74 -0.39 4.50
C GLY A 178 -10.89 -1.85 4.94
N ARG A 179 -10.56 -2.16 6.21
CA ARG A 179 -10.72 -3.49 6.81
C ARG A 179 -12.19 -3.97 6.86
N PHE A 180 -13.14 -3.02 6.83
CA PHE A 180 -14.58 -3.29 6.96
C PHE A 180 -15.37 -2.93 5.69
N GLN A 181 -14.67 -2.68 4.58
CA GLN A 181 -15.26 -2.22 3.34
C GLN A 181 -14.97 -3.16 2.19
N THR A 182 -15.87 -3.15 1.21
CA THR A 182 -15.64 -3.77 -0.09
C THR A 182 -14.58 -3.01 -0.88
N PHE A 183 -13.98 -3.66 -1.87
CA PHE A 183 -13.02 -3.03 -2.77
C PHE A 183 -13.58 -1.76 -3.44
N ASP A 184 -14.84 -1.79 -3.86
CA ASP A 184 -15.49 -0.64 -4.51
C ASP A 184 -15.66 0.54 -3.56
N GLN A 185 -16.03 0.27 -2.30
CA GLN A 185 -16.13 1.31 -1.28
C GLN A 185 -14.77 1.92 -0.97
N CYS A 186 -13.70 1.11 -0.90
CA CYS A 186 -12.33 1.59 -0.74
C CYS A 186 -11.92 2.48 -1.91
N LEU A 187 -12.16 2.05 -3.16
CA LEU A 187 -11.83 2.85 -4.35
C LEU A 187 -12.59 4.17 -4.39
N THR A 188 -13.89 4.16 -4.10
CA THR A 188 -14.69 5.39 -4.05
C THR A 188 -14.17 6.34 -2.97
N ARG A 189 -13.83 5.85 -1.78
CA ARG A 189 -13.23 6.69 -0.73
C ARG A 189 -11.89 7.26 -1.17
N GLU A 190 -10.98 6.41 -1.63
CA GLU A 190 -9.64 6.83 -2.05
C GLU A 190 -9.70 7.83 -3.20
N TYR A 191 -10.66 7.71 -4.11
CA TYR A 191 -10.90 8.70 -5.15
C TYR A 191 -11.18 10.10 -4.55
N ARG A 192 -12.03 10.19 -3.52
CA ARG A 192 -12.28 11.46 -2.81
C ARG A 192 -11.00 11.98 -2.16
N MET A 193 -10.30 11.11 -1.43
CA MET A 193 -9.06 11.46 -0.74
C MET A 193 -8.01 12.00 -1.73
N SER A 194 -7.88 11.37 -2.90
CA SER A 194 -6.94 11.76 -3.94
C SER A 194 -7.24 13.15 -4.48
N LEU A 195 -8.51 13.44 -4.79
CA LEU A 195 -8.91 14.77 -5.26
C LEU A 195 -8.70 15.85 -4.19
N GLN A 196 -9.06 15.56 -2.95
CA GLN A 196 -8.83 16.46 -1.82
C GLN A 196 -7.34 16.76 -1.62
N GLY A 197 -6.49 15.73 -1.65
CA GLY A 197 -5.03 15.87 -1.51
C GLY A 197 -4.37 16.63 -2.67
N ILE A 198 -4.85 16.47 -3.90
CA ILE A 198 -4.29 17.14 -5.08
C ILE A 198 -4.77 18.61 -5.20
N SER A 199 -5.96 18.91 -4.68
CA SER A 199 -6.56 20.26 -4.75
C SER A 199 -5.65 21.34 -4.17
N GLY A 200 -4.88 21.00 -3.12
CA GLY A 200 -4.05 21.93 -2.38
C GLY A 200 -4.84 22.82 -1.40
N GLN A 201 -6.12 22.53 -1.16
CA GLN A 201 -6.96 23.32 -0.24
C GLN A 201 -6.67 22.98 1.23
N ILE A 202 -6.34 21.72 1.53
CA ILE A 202 -6.07 21.24 2.89
C ILE A 202 -4.58 21.41 3.23
N SER A 203 -3.70 20.99 2.32
CA SER A 203 -2.24 21.06 2.46
C SER A 203 -1.57 21.10 1.08
N GLY A 204 -0.38 21.70 1.02
CA GLY A 204 0.50 21.68 -0.15
C GLY A 204 1.43 20.45 -0.22
N ASP A 205 1.34 19.51 0.73
CA ASP A 205 2.30 18.42 0.92
C ASP A 205 2.51 17.57 -0.33
N PHE A 206 1.47 17.24 -1.09
CA PHE A 206 1.64 16.45 -2.32
C PHE A 206 2.57 17.16 -3.33
N ARG A 207 2.35 18.46 -3.54
CA ARG A 207 3.17 19.25 -4.48
C ARG A 207 4.61 19.39 -3.97
N GLU A 208 4.76 19.61 -2.67
CA GLU A 208 6.07 19.73 -2.04
C GLU A 208 6.85 18.41 -2.05
N GLY A 209 6.18 17.29 -1.78
CA GLY A 209 6.78 15.96 -1.82
C GLY A 209 7.22 15.58 -3.23
N VAL A 210 6.38 15.87 -4.24
CA VAL A 210 6.75 15.71 -5.66
C VAL A 210 7.95 16.60 -6.02
N ARG A 211 7.95 17.87 -5.59
CA ARG A 211 9.09 18.78 -5.79
C ARG A 211 10.36 18.17 -5.20
N ALA A 212 10.35 17.80 -3.93
CA ALA A 212 11.52 17.34 -3.18
C ALA A 212 12.06 15.98 -3.65
N LYS A 213 11.18 15.03 -4.01
CA LYS A 213 11.56 13.64 -4.32
C LYS A 213 11.74 13.37 -5.81
N VAL A 214 10.99 14.05 -6.67
CA VAL A 214 10.92 13.73 -8.12
C VAL A 214 11.57 14.81 -8.97
N ILE A 215 11.24 16.07 -8.72
CA ILE A 215 11.67 17.20 -9.57
C ILE A 215 13.08 17.67 -9.19
N GLU A 216 13.23 18.22 -7.98
CA GLU A 216 14.48 18.80 -7.51
C GLU A 216 15.41 17.75 -6.89
N LYS A 217 14.84 16.66 -6.37
CA LYS A 217 15.60 15.55 -5.76
C LYS A 217 16.54 16.02 -4.65
N ASP A 218 16.11 17.02 -3.88
CA ASP A 218 16.82 17.48 -2.68
C ASP A 218 16.53 16.58 -1.45
N PHE A 219 15.52 15.71 -1.56
CA PHE A 219 15.04 14.81 -0.52
C PHE A 219 14.72 15.53 0.81
N SER A 220 14.41 16.83 0.74
CA SER A 220 14.22 17.72 1.89
C SER A 220 12.87 18.45 1.81
N PRO A 221 11.75 17.69 1.82
CA PRO A 221 10.42 18.28 1.75
C PRO A 221 10.13 19.13 2.99
N LYS A 222 9.42 20.24 2.78
CA LYS A 222 8.95 21.15 3.82
C LYS A 222 7.46 20.95 4.06
N TRP A 223 7.13 19.96 4.87
CA TRP A 223 5.75 19.61 5.18
C TRP A 223 5.00 20.75 5.89
N ASP A 224 3.74 20.94 5.51
CA ASP A 224 2.80 21.85 6.15
C ASP A 224 1.45 21.13 6.28
N PRO A 225 1.12 20.59 7.47
CA PRO A 225 1.69 20.91 8.78
C PRO A 225 3.05 20.23 9.05
N PRO A 226 3.94 20.86 9.85
CA PRO A 226 5.32 20.39 10.02
C PRO A 226 5.49 19.20 10.97
N SER A 227 4.49 18.88 11.79
CA SER A 227 4.53 17.78 12.74
C SER A 227 3.13 17.26 13.07
N LEU A 228 3.05 16.08 13.71
CA LEU A 228 1.78 15.41 14.01
C LEU A 228 0.86 16.23 14.91
N GLU A 229 1.43 17.00 15.85
CA GLU A 229 0.65 17.81 16.80
C GLU A 229 -0.07 18.99 16.11
N HIS A 230 0.42 19.40 14.94
CA HIS A 230 -0.19 20.47 14.13
C HIS A 230 -1.25 19.95 13.16
N VAL A 231 -1.39 18.63 13.02
CA VAL A 231 -2.46 18.03 12.20
C VAL A 231 -3.74 18.00 13.03
N SER A 232 -4.70 18.86 12.70
CA SER A 232 -6.02 18.84 13.34
C SER A 232 -6.89 17.68 12.81
N GLN A 233 -7.86 17.27 13.61
CA GLN A 233 -8.83 16.26 13.19
C GLN A 233 -9.64 16.72 11.97
N ASP A 234 -9.98 18.00 11.89
CA ASP A 234 -10.71 18.58 10.76
C ASP A 234 -9.92 18.44 9.45
N MET A 235 -8.59 18.61 9.47
CA MET A 235 -7.75 18.40 8.29
C MET A 235 -7.82 16.95 7.81
N VAL A 236 -7.79 16.00 8.74
CA VAL A 236 -7.92 14.57 8.40
C VAL A 236 -9.31 14.28 7.86
N ASP A 237 -10.37 14.76 8.52
CA ASP A 237 -11.75 14.47 8.14
C ASP A 237 -12.14 15.06 6.78
N GLN A 238 -11.58 16.21 6.42
CA GLN A 238 -11.80 16.84 5.11
C GLN A 238 -11.40 15.92 3.93
N TYR A 239 -10.37 15.08 4.06
CA TYR A 239 -10.00 14.09 3.03
C TYR A 239 -11.11 13.08 2.73
N PHE A 240 -12.01 12.83 3.69
CA PHE A 240 -13.07 11.81 3.61
C PHE A 240 -14.44 12.43 3.31
N THR A 241 -14.50 13.76 3.17
CA THR A 241 -15.76 14.44 2.84
C THR A 241 -16.19 14.18 1.40
N PRO A 242 -17.51 14.15 1.13
CA PRO A 242 -18.03 14.07 -0.24
C PRO A 242 -17.50 15.21 -1.11
N LEU A 243 -17.34 14.92 -2.40
CA LEU A 243 -16.91 15.92 -3.37
C LEU A 243 -17.98 17.00 -3.57
N SER A 244 -17.57 18.14 -4.12
CA SER A 244 -18.51 19.21 -4.46
C SER A 244 -19.53 18.76 -5.51
N ALA A 245 -20.66 19.44 -5.62
CA ALA A 245 -21.68 19.14 -6.65
C ALA A 245 -21.16 19.23 -8.11
N PHE A 246 -19.99 19.83 -8.32
CA PHE A 246 -19.36 19.98 -9.64
C PHE A 246 -18.34 18.88 -9.94
N GLU A 247 -17.96 18.08 -8.95
CA GLU A 247 -17.06 16.94 -9.10
C GLU A 247 -17.85 15.65 -8.90
N PRO A 248 -18.09 14.86 -9.96
CA PRO A 248 -18.86 13.64 -9.82
C PRO A 248 -18.10 12.62 -8.97
N GLU A 249 -18.85 11.85 -8.18
CA GLU A 249 -18.33 10.68 -7.49
C GLU A 249 -17.83 9.62 -8.48
N LEU A 250 -16.96 8.72 -8.00
CA LEU A 250 -16.46 7.62 -8.81
C LEU A 250 -17.60 6.64 -9.15
N ASP A 251 -17.98 6.60 -10.43
CA ASP A 251 -18.96 5.64 -10.96
C ASP A 251 -18.24 4.39 -11.47
N LEU A 252 -18.29 3.32 -10.68
CA LEU A 252 -17.73 2.02 -11.04
C LEU A 252 -18.81 1.19 -11.75
N PRO A 253 -18.48 0.50 -12.87
CA PRO A 253 -19.44 -0.34 -13.61
C PRO A 253 -19.72 -1.67 -12.89
N ILE A 254 -20.15 -1.62 -11.63
CA ILE A 254 -20.34 -2.79 -10.75
C ILE A 254 -21.42 -3.74 -11.27
N MET A 255 -22.42 -3.23 -12.02
CA MET A 255 -23.50 -4.06 -12.58
C MET A 255 -23.09 -4.85 -13.83
N GLN A 256 -21.94 -4.53 -14.43
CA GLN A 256 -21.40 -5.24 -15.60
C GLN A 256 -20.32 -6.25 -15.20
N ARG A 257 -19.98 -6.35 -13.91
CA ARG A 257 -19.04 -7.36 -13.44
C ARG A 257 -19.71 -8.72 -13.53
N GLU A 258 -19.10 -9.62 -14.29
CA GLU A 258 -19.43 -11.03 -14.20
C GLU A 258 -19.26 -11.45 -12.73
N ALA A 259 -20.25 -12.17 -12.19
CA ALA A 259 -20.11 -12.77 -10.89
C ALA A 259 -18.98 -13.81 -11.00
N PHE A 260 -17.80 -13.47 -10.51
CA PHE A 260 -16.77 -14.47 -10.24
C PHE A 260 -17.29 -15.31 -9.07
N ILE A 261 -17.91 -16.45 -9.40
CA ILE A 261 -18.35 -17.48 -8.45
C ILE A 261 -17.16 -18.38 -8.15
#